data_AF-A0A1H8WSI8-F1
#
_entry.id   AF-A0A1H8WSI8-F1
#
_cell.length_a   1.000
_cell.length_b   1.000
_cell.length_c   1.000
_cell.angle_alpha   90.00
_cell.angle_beta   90.00
_cell.angle_gamma   90.00
#
_symmetry.space_group_name_H-M   'P 1'
#
loop_
_entity.id
_entity.type
_entity.pdbx_description
1 polymer ?
#
loop_
_entity_poly.entity_id
_entity_poly.type
_entity_poly.pdbx_seq_one_letter_code
_entity_poly.pdbx_strand_id
1 'polypeptide(L)'
;MVPGSIVELTAQFLTSEGDEDWGRHGNKRLHDWAFDTLIQHIEYKAEERGIEVERVDEYELATSITCCMCGTKADSNRVERGLSVCGNCGLVANSDLNAAENMRATVIPNPEMDRSNGCLAQPSVRLFDKSTGQIAPQEQVCP
;
A
#
# COMPACT_ATOMS: atom_id res chain seq x y z
N MET A 1 9.26 48.18 -2.77
CA MET A 1 9.66 46.83 -2.31
C MET A 1 8.57 46.36 -1.38
N VAL A 2 7.82 45.34 -1.78
CA VAL A 2 6.63 44.85 -1.07
C VAL A 2 7.10 43.85 0.01
N PRO A 3 6.71 44.01 1.29
CA PRO A 3 6.98 43.00 2.30
C PRO A 3 6.14 41.76 1.99
N GLY A 4 6.83 40.63 1.78
CA GLY A 4 6.23 39.34 1.46
C GLY A 4 5.31 38.86 2.56
N SER A 5 4.04 38.72 2.22
CA SER A 5 3.04 37.92 2.91
C SER A 5 3.56 36.50 3.12
N ILE A 6 3.88 36.16 4.36
CA ILE A 6 3.98 34.78 4.81
C ILE A 6 2.56 34.21 4.69
N VAL A 7 2.35 33.40 3.67
CA VAL A 7 1.15 32.60 3.52
C VAL A 7 1.22 31.55 4.63
N GLU A 8 0.46 31.74 5.70
CA GLU A 8 0.06 30.65 6.59
C GLU A 8 -0.73 29.64 5.75
N LEU A 9 -0.02 28.69 5.16
CA LEU A 9 -0.62 27.46 4.66
C LEU A 9 -0.98 26.62 5.90
N THR A 10 -2.15 26.93 6.46
CA THR A 10 -2.83 26.05 7.40
C THR A 10 -2.90 24.66 6.78
N ALA A 11 -2.29 23.68 7.45
CA ALA A 11 -2.49 22.27 7.18
C ALA A 11 -3.96 21.92 7.47
N GLN A 12 -4.85 22.20 6.53
CA GLN A 12 -6.15 21.58 6.38
C GLN A 12 -5.97 20.36 5.46
N PHE A 13 -5.06 19.47 5.83
CA PHE A 13 -4.98 18.15 5.24
C PHE A 13 -6.02 17.28 5.94
N LEU A 14 -7.12 17.00 5.23
CA LEU A 14 -7.96 15.81 5.35
C LEU A 14 -8.50 15.50 6.76
N THR A 15 -9.38 16.35 7.28
CA THR A 15 -10.49 15.80 8.07
C THR A 15 -11.52 15.30 7.06
N SER A 16 -11.64 13.98 6.91
CA SER A 16 -12.67 13.34 6.10
C SER A 16 -14.04 13.88 6.50
N GLU A 17 -14.65 14.70 5.64
CA GLU A 17 -16.08 14.96 5.72
C GLU A 17 -16.79 13.62 5.55
N GLY A 18 -17.50 13.20 6.60
CA GLY A 18 -18.51 12.13 6.67
C GLY A 18 -18.29 10.89 5.79
N ASP A 19 -18.19 9.71 6.43
CA ASP A 19 -18.43 8.44 5.75
C ASP A 19 -19.93 8.38 5.38
N GLU A 20 -20.31 9.01 4.27
CA GLU A 20 -21.66 8.96 3.74
C GLU A 20 -21.97 7.51 3.37
N ASP A 21 -22.96 6.91 4.04
CA ASP A 21 -23.42 5.57 3.73
C ASP A 21 -24.48 5.63 2.62
N TRP A 22 -24.09 5.24 1.39
CA TRP A 22 -24.97 5.16 0.22
C TRP A 22 -25.69 3.80 0.13
N GLY A 23 -25.64 3.01 1.21
CA GLY A 23 -26.16 1.65 1.30
C GLY A 23 -25.30 0.63 0.56
N ARG A 24 -25.54 -0.67 0.82
CA ARG A 24 -24.73 -1.79 0.32
C ARG A 24 -24.40 -1.71 -1.18
N HIS A 25 -25.40 -1.40 -2.01
CA HIS A 25 -25.22 -1.33 -3.46
C HIS A 25 -24.54 -0.03 -3.91
N GLY A 26 -24.83 1.11 -3.26
CA GLY A 26 -24.20 2.39 -3.55
C GLY A 26 -22.71 2.36 -3.22
N ASN A 27 -22.37 1.91 -2.01
CA ASN A 27 -20.98 1.78 -1.56
C ASN A 27 -20.20 0.81 -2.45
N LYS A 28 -20.80 -0.31 -2.86
CA LYS A 28 -20.16 -1.23 -3.81
C LYS A 28 -19.86 -0.54 -5.14
N ARG A 29 -20.83 0.17 -5.73
CA ARG A 29 -20.64 0.86 -7.02
C ARG A 29 -19.58 1.95 -6.95
N LEU A 30 -19.51 2.69 -5.84
CA LEU A 30 -18.47 3.69 -5.60
C LEU A 30 -17.08 3.06 -5.57
N HIS A 31 -16.92 1.94 -4.86
CA HIS A 31 -15.67 1.19 -4.86
C HIS A 31 -15.32 0.65 -6.25
N ASP A 32 -16.27 0.00 -6.93
CA ASP A 32 -16.06 -0.57 -8.27
C ASP A 32 -15.62 0.50 -9.27
N TRP A 33 -16.21 1.71 -9.21
CA TRP A 33 -15.85 2.82 -10.10
C TRP A 33 -14.42 3.34 -9.87
N ALA A 34 -14.00 3.45 -8.61
CA ALA A 34 -12.64 3.88 -8.27
C ALA A 34 -11.59 2.88 -8.78
N PHE A 35 -11.84 1.57 -8.62
CA PHE A 35 -10.95 0.53 -9.13
C PHE A 35 -10.90 0.51 -10.66
N ASP A 36 -12.05 0.59 -11.34
CA ASP A 36 -12.07 0.62 -12.80
C ASP A 36 -11.32 1.84 -13.36
N THR A 37 -11.47 3.00 -12.72
CA THR A 37 -10.71 4.21 -13.07
C THR A 37 -9.20 4.00 -12.93
N LEU A 38 -8.75 3.40 -11.81
CA LEU A 38 -7.34 3.11 -11.59
C LEU A 38 -6.78 2.15 -12.65
N ILE A 39 -7.50 1.08 -12.97
CA ILE A 39 -7.08 0.10 -13.98
C ILE A 39 -6.95 0.78 -15.35
N GLN A 40 -7.92 1.60 -15.75
CA GLN A 40 -7.84 2.36 -17.00
C GLN A 40 -6.59 3.26 -17.06
N HIS A 41 -6.21 3.89 -15.94
CA HIS A 41 -5.00 4.72 -15.87
C HIS A 41 -3.73 3.88 -16.01
N ILE A 42 -3.71 2.69 -15.39
CA ILE A 42 -2.59 1.74 -15.52
C ILE A 42 -2.45 1.28 -16.97
N GLU A 43 -3.54 0.85 -17.60
CA GLU A 43 -3.56 0.40 -19.00
C GLU A 43 -3.05 1.48 -19.95
N TYR A 44 -3.59 2.69 -19.84
CA TYR A 44 -3.16 3.83 -20.65
C TYR A 44 -1.66 4.14 -20.46
N LYS A 45 -1.16 4.15 -19.21
CA LYS A 45 0.27 4.42 -18.94
C LYS A 45 1.20 3.27 -19.31
N ALA A 46 0.72 2.04 -19.26
CA ALA A 46 1.46 0.87 -19.70
C ALA A 46 1.59 0.87 -21.22
N GLU A 47 0.51 1.16 -21.95
CA GLU A 47 0.48 1.28 -23.41
C GLU A 47 1.48 2.34 -23.90
N GLU A 48 1.51 3.53 -23.28
CA GLU A 48 2.49 4.59 -23.59
C GLU A 48 3.96 4.11 -23.50
N ARG A 49 4.22 3.07 -22.71
CA ARG A 49 5.56 2.50 -22.47
C ARG A 49 5.78 1.16 -23.16
N GLY A 50 4.80 0.66 -23.92
CA GLY A 50 4.85 -0.66 -24.55
C GLY A 50 4.84 -1.83 -23.55
N ILE A 51 4.21 -1.65 -22.39
CA ILE A 51 4.03 -2.69 -21.37
C ILE A 51 2.65 -3.33 -21.57
N GLU A 52 2.60 -4.66 -21.65
CA GLU A 52 1.35 -5.42 -21.72
C GLU A 52 0.67 -5.49 -20.34
N VAL A 53 -0.66 -5.32 -20.31
CA VAL A 53 -1.46 -5.42 -19.10
C VAL A 53 -2.49 -6.54 -19.26
N GLU A 54 -2.44 -7.51 -18.38
CA GLU A 54 -3.40 -8.61 -18.30
C GLU A 54 -4.33 -8.41 -17.10
N ARG A 55 -5.64 -8.47 -17.32
CA ARG A 55 -6.63 -8.51 -16.24
C ARG A 55 -6.89 -9.96 -15.86
N VAL A 56 -6.59 -10.31 -14.61
CA VAL A 56 -6.86 -11.65 -14.06
C VAL A 56 -8.03 -11.58 -13.09
N ASP A 57 -8.90 -12.59 -13.14
CA ASP A 57 -10.04 -12.68 -12.25
C ASP A 57 -9.60 -12.95 -10.80
N GLU A 58 -10.02 -12.09 -9.86
CA GLU A 58 -9.63 -12.16 -8.45
C GLU A 58 -10.20 -13.39 -7.72
N TYR A 59 -11.37 -13.88 -8.15
CA TYR A 59 -12.05 -15.01 -7.51
C TYR A 59 -11.26 -16.30 -7.72
N GLU A 60 -10.68 -16.48 -8.91
CA GLU A 60 -9.82 -17.63 -9.19
C GLU A 60 -8.53 -17.60 -8.35
N LEU A 61 -7.92 -16.42 -8.19
CA LEU A 61 -6.66 -16.26 -7.46
C LEU A 61 -6.83 -16.40 -5.94
N ALA A 62 -8.00 -16.06 -5.39
CA ALA A 62 -8.35 -16.21 -3.98
C ALA A 62 -7.28 -15.69 -2.99
N THR A 63 -6.61 -14.60 -3.35
CA THR A 63 -5.43 -14.08 -2.63
C THR A 63 -5.75 -13.48 -1.27
N SER A 64 -7.01 -13.11 -1.04
CA SER A 64 -7.45 -12.56 0.24
C SER A 64 -7.71 -13.63 1.31
N ILE A 65 -7.83 -14.90 0.92
CA ILE A 65 -8.09 -16.04 1.83
C ILE A 65 -6.98 -17.09 1.76
N THR A 66 -5.94 -16.87 0.97
CA THR A 66 -4.78 -17.74 0.87
C THR A 66 -3.64 -17.16 1.70
N CYS A 67 -3.00 -17.97 2.55
CA CYS A 67 -1.86 -17.51 3.34
C CYS A 67 -0.62 -17.35 2.45
N CYS A 68 -0.02 -16.17 2.44
CA CYS A 68 1.17 -15.88 1.63
C CYS A 68 2.45 -16.60 2.08
N MET A 69 2.46 -17.15 3.30
CA MET A 69 3.62 -17.87 3.83
C MET A 69 3.58 -19.37 3.51
N CYS A 70 2.43 -20.02 3.69
CA CYS A 70 2.30 -21.48 3.59
C CYS A 70 1.33 -21.96 2.51
N GLY A 71 0.66 -21.06 1.80
CA GLY A 71 -0.28 -21.38 0.72
C GLY A 71 -1.62 -21.96 1.18
N THR A 72 -1.87 -22.10 2.48
CA THR A 72 -3.17 -22.61 2.97
C THR A 72 -4.29 -21.65 2.59
N LYS A 73 -5.26 -22.12 1.82
CA LYS A 73 -6.50 -21.41 1.46
C LYS A 73 -7.61 -21.76 2.44
N ALA A 74 -8.13 -20.77 3.15
CA ALA A 74 -9.24 -20.94 4.08
C ALA A 74 -10.00 -19.62 4.26
N ASP A 75 -11.33 -19.64 4.22
CA ASP A 75 -12.15 -18.44 4.42
C ASP A 75 -11.92 -17.80 5.80
N SER A 76 -11.56 -18.62 6.80
CA SER A 76 -11.19 -18.18 8.14
C SER A 76 -9.87 -17.42 8.21
N ASN A 77 -9.04 -17.44 7.14
CA ASN A 77 -7.79 -16.71 7.14
C ASN A 77 -8.00 -15.19 7.14
N ARG A 78 -9.11 -14.69 6.59
CA ARG A 78 -9.47 -13.26 6.65
C ARG A 78 -10.46 -13.05 7.79
N VAL A 79 -9.97 -12.60 8.93
CA VAL A 79 -10.78 -12.45 10.15
C VAL A 79 -11.69 -11.23 10.05
N GLU A 80 -11.13 -10.11 9.61
CA GLU A 80 -11.84 -8.84 9.42
C GLU A 80 -11.14 -7.98 8.35
N ARG A 81 -11.66 -6.78 8.07
CA ARG A 81 -10.97 -5.85 7.18
C ARG A 81 -9.62 -5.47 7.81
N GLY A 82 -8.54 -5.64 7.07
CA GLY A 82 -7.18 -5.30 7.50
C GLY A 82 -6.48 -6.34 8.39
N LEU A 83 -7.11 -7.47 8.73
CA LEU A 83 -6.48 -8.55 9.51
C LEU A 83 -6.63 -9.93 8.85
N SER A 84 -5.49 -10.60 8.66
CA SER A 84 -5.40 -11.99 8.27
C SER A 84 -4.63 -12.82 9.29
N VAL A 85 -5.17 -13.99 9.64
CA VAL A 85 -4.57 -14.94 10.58
C VAL A 85 -4.61 -16.35 9.99
N CYS A 86 -3.45 -16.96 9.76
CA CYS A 86 -3.39 -18.33 9.27
C CYS A 86 -3.38 -19.34 10.42
N GLY A 87 -4.42 -20.17 10.51
CA GLY A 87 -4.50 -21.24 11.52
C GLY A 87 -3.49 -22.38 11.32
N ASN A 88 -2.89 -22.51 10.13
CA ASN A 88 -1.94 -23.58 9.82
C ASN A 88 -0.50 -23.24 10.22
N CYS A 89 0.00 -22.05 9.86
CA CYS A 89 1.39 -21.63 10.13
C CYS A 89 1.51 -20.51 11.17
N GLY A 90 0.41 -19.94 11.65
CA GLY A 90 0.41 -18.87 12.65
C GLY A 90 0.76 -17.48 12.11
N LEU A 91 0.77 -17.28 10.78
CA LEU A 91 0.95 -15.95 10.20
C LEU A 91 -0.12 -14.99 10.72
N VAL A 92 0.29 -13.82 11.21
CA VAL A 92 -0.59 -12.69 11.51
C VAL A 92 -0.09 -11.49 10.71
N ALA A 93 -0.91 -10.98 9.80
CA ALA A 93 -0.53 -9.90 8.90
C ALA A 93 -1.73 -9.01 8.56
N ASN A 94 -1.44 -7.83 8.02
CA ASN A 94 -2.48 -7.04 7.37
C ASN A 94 -2.99 -7.77 6.12
N SER A 95 -4.31 -7.79 5.91
CA SER A 95 -4.92 -8.53 4.80
C SER A 95 -4.45 -8.05 3.42
N ASP A 96 -4.23 -6.75 3.25
CA ASP A 96 -3.76 -6.18 1.99
C ASP A 96 -2.30 -6.57 1.73
N LEU A 97 -1.46 -6.60 2.77
CA LEU A 97 -0.10 -7.14 2.66
C LEU A 97 -0.11 -8.62 2.27
N ASN A 98 -0.92 -9.45 2.93
CA ASN A 98 -1.03 -10.86 2.57
C ASN A 98 -1.48 -11.06 1.11
N ALA A 99 -2.50 -10.29 0.67
CA ALA A 99 -2.99 -10.34 -0.70
C ALA A 99 -1.94 -9.86 -1.71
N ALA A 100 -1.23 -8.77 -1.42
CA ALA A 100 -0.16 -8.24 -2.27
C ALA A 100 1.01 -9.23 -2.41
N GLU A 101 1.38 -9.92 -1.33
CA GLU A 101 2.41 -10.96 -1.38
C GLU A 101 2.00 -12.14 -2.25
N ASN A 102 0.73 -12.57 -2.17
CA ASN A 102 0.19 -13.61 -3.06
C ASN A 102 0.19 -13.16 -4.53
N MET A 103 -0.24 -11.92 -4.81
CA MET A 103 -0.24 -11.34 -6.16
C MET A 103 1.17 -11.21 -6.73
N ARG A 104 2.16 -10.83 -5.91
CA ARG A 104 3.55 -10.84 -6.37
C ARG A 104 3.97 -12.26 -6.77
N ALA A 105 3.66 -13.26 -5.96
CA ALA A 105 4.11 -14.64 -6.18
C ALA A 105 3.59 -15.26 -7.49
N THR A 106 2.50 -14.75 -8.07
CA THR A 106 2.01 -15.20 -9.38
C THR A 106 2.86 -14.68 -10.54
N VAL A 107 3.44 -13.48 -10.40
CA VAL A 107 4.22 -12.81 -11.45
C VAL A 107 5.72 -13.06 -11.30
N ILE A 108 6.21 -13.04 -10.07
CA ILE A 108 7.64 -13.18 -9.74
C ILE A 108 7.76 -14.35 -8.75
N PRO A 109 8.17 -15.55 -9.21
CA PRO A 109 8.52 -16.64 -8.30
C PRO A 109 9.70 -16.20 -7.42
N ASN A 110 9.79 -16.77 -6.22
CA ASN A 110 10.70 -16.33 -5.15
C ASN A 110 12.07 -15.88 -5.70
N PRO A 111 12.45 -14.60 -5.57
CA PRO A 111 13.67 -14.11 -6.19
C PRO A 111 14.90 -14.82 -5.58
N GLU A 112 15.87 -15.17 -6.41
CA GLU A 112 17.14 -15.75 -5.94
C GLU A 112 17.95 -14.77 -5.07
N MET A 113 17.64 -13.47 -5.15
CA MET A 113 18.29 -12.38 -4.41
C MET A 113 17.31 -11.68 -3.45
N ASP A 114 17.87 -10.97 -2.46
CA ASP A 114 17.13 -10.18 -1.47
C ASP A 114 16.10 -9.25 -2.14
N ARG A 115 14.96 -9.09 -1.47
CA ARG A 115 13.80 -8.32 -1.88
C ARG A 115 14.21 -6.84 -1.93
N SER A 116 14.82 -6.41 -3.03
CA SER A 116 15.23 -5.02 -3.22
C SER A 116 14.04 -4.11 -2.92
N ASN A 117 14.22 -3.17 -2.01
CA ASN A 117 13.19 -2.29 -1.43
C ASN A 117 12.61 -1.30 -2.48
N GLY A 118 12.86 -1.53 -3.77
CA GLY A 118 12.92 -0.50 -4.80
C GLY A 118 13.99 0.55 -4.47
N CYS A 119 14.11 1.56 -5.31
CA CYS A 119 14.76 2.81 -4.93
C CYS A 119 13.83 3.53 -3.93
N LEU A 120 13.87 3.15 -2.65
CA LEU A 120 13.30 4.01 -1.62
C LEU A 120 13.98 5.37 -1.74
N ALA A 121 13.20 6.45 -1.62
CA ALA A 121 13.79 7.71 -1.26
C ALA A 121 14.68 7.42 -0.04
N GLN A 122 15.94 7.82 -0.11
CA GLN A 122 16.84 7.82 1.04
C GLN A 122 16.73 9.23 1.63
N PRO A 123 15.65 9.58 2.35
CA PRO A 123 15.59 10.88 2.99
C PRO A 123 16.76 10.96 3.95
N SER A 124 17.41 12.11 4.02
CA SER A 124 18.41 12.34 5.04
C SER A 124 17.73 12.19 6.40
N VAL A 125 17.99 11.09 7.10
CA VAL A 125 17.55 10.91 8.50
C VAL A 125 18.46 11.78 9.34
N ARG A 126 17.91 12.86 9.88
CA ARG A 126 18.65 13.72 10.82
C ARG A 126 18.16 13.45 12.23
N LEU A 127 19.08 13.07 13.11
CA LEU A 127 18.76 12.86 14.53
C LEU A 127 18.46 14.21 15.17
N PHE A 128 17.25 14.36 15.70
CA PHE A 128 16.86 15.51 16.50
C PHE A 128 17.13 15.20 17.97
N ASP A 129 18.06 15.94 18.56
CA ASP A 129 18.35 15.86 19.99
C ASP A 129 17.27 16.62 20.77
N LYS A 130 16.46 15.87 21.52
CA LYS A 130 15.35 16.42 22.32
C LYS A 130 15.82 17.28 23.50
N SER A 131 17.05 17.10 23.96
CA SER A 131 17.61 17.82 25.11
C SER A 131 18.21 19.16 24.72
N THR A 132 18.84 19.23 23.55
CA THR A 132 19.50 20.45 23.04
C THR A 132 18.68 21.18 21.98
N GLY A 133 17.66 20.54 21.40
CA GLY A 133 16.83 21.08 20.32
C GLY A 133 17.56 21.18 18.98
N GLN A 134 18.72 20.55 18.85
CA GLN A 134 19.56 20.64 17.66
C GLN A 134 19.42 19.40 16.78
N ILE A 135 19.60 19.61 15.48
CA ILE A 135 19.59 18.54 14.48
C ILE A 135 21.05 18.16 14.19
N ALA A 136 21.43 16.92 14.47
CA ALA A 136 22.79 16.44 14.22
C ALA A 136 23.10 16.35 12.71
N PRO A 137 24.30 16.75 12.25
CA PRO A 137 24.74 16.54 10.89
C PRO A 137 24.88 15.05 10.54
N GLN A 138 24.68 14.72 9.26
CA GLN A 138 24.59 13.34 8.75
C GLN A 138 25.84 12.49 9.07
N GLU A 139 27.01 13.10 9.18
CA GLU A 139 28.28 12.44 9.49
C GLU A 139 28.35 11.82 10.90
N GLN A 140 27.44 12.18 11.79
CA GLN A 140 27.39 11.66 13.17
C GLN A 140 26.40 10.51 13.35
N VAL A 141 25.67 10.14 12.30
CA VAL A 141 24.79 8.97 12.31
C VAL A 141 25.63 7.74 11.92
N CYS A 142 26.10 6.98 12.91
CA CYS A 142 26.73 5.69 12.64
C CYS A 142 25.68 4.69 12.10
N PRO A 143 26.03 3.83 11.12
CA PRO A 143 25.14 2.79 10.63
C PRO A 143 24.73 1.77 11.70
#